data_AF-A0A382RWG7-F1
#
_entry.id   AF-A0A382RWG7-F1
#
_cell.length_a   1.000
_cell.length_b   1.000
_cell.length_c   1.000
_cell.angle_alpha   90.00
_cell.angle_beta   90.00
_cell.angle_gamma   90.00
#
_symmetry.space_group_name_H-M   'P 1'
#
loop_
_entity.id
_entity.type
_entity.pdbx_description
1 polymer ?
#
loop_
_entity_poly.entity_id
_entity_poly.type
_entity_poly.pdbx_seq_one_letter_code
_entity_poly.pdbx_strand_id
1 'polypeptide(L)'
;MANSIINSQGRSVLHIDSDDGAITLAELKATNEATVVSADIVEMFWQTATSIAIDRGGTEVHTFTGTGHWNLTAAGTVLSGTNTADIGINVSGDSYAIIVVHKQYTGG
;
A
#
# COMPACT_ATOMS: atom_id res chain seq x y z
N MET A 1 14.16 8.92 3.73
CA MET A 1 14.97 7.90 3.03
C MET A 1 14.22 7.67 1.72
N ALA A 2 14.35 6.56 1.01
CA ALA A 2 13.47 6.29 -0.13
C ALA A 2 12.61 5.08 0.21
N ASN A 3 11.35 5.12 -0.19
CA ASN A 3 10.45 3.99 -0.03
C ASN A 3 11.06 2.72 -0.63
N SER A 4 10.83 1.57 0.01
CA SER A 4 11.29 0.27 -0.49
C SER A 4 10.16 -0.72 -0.59
N ILE A 5 10.20 -1.56 -1.61
CA ILE A 5 9.15 -2.54 -1.90
C ILE A 5 9.79 -3.92 -1.92
N ILE A 6 9.28 -4.82 -1.08
CA ILE A 6 9.64 -6.23 -1.05
C ILE A 6 8.52 -7.01 -1.73
N ASN A 7 8.79 -7.49 -2.94
CA ASN A 7 7.83 -8.24 -3.74
C ASN A 7 7.99 -9.75 -3.53
N SER A 8 6.87 -10.43 -3.31
CA SER A 8 6.74 -11.88 -3.28
C SER A 8 5.52 -12.32 -4.09
N GLN A 9 5.40 -13.59 -4.46
CA GLN A 9 4.22 -14.06 -5.17
C GLN A 9 2.96 -13.86 -4.33
N GLY A 10 1.95 -13.21 -4.90
CA GLY A 10 0.67 -12.92 -4.25
C GLY A 10 0.69 -11.73 -3.31
N ARG A 11 1.87 -11.20 -2.97
CA ARG A 11 2.03 -10.26 -1.85
C ARG A 11 3.20 -9.29 -2.04
N SER A 12 3.01 -8.03 -1.66
CA SER A 12 4.10 -7.06 -1.49
C SER A 12 4.08 -6.47 -0.09
N VAL A 13 5.26 -6.11 0.40
CA VAL A 13 5.43 -5.32 1.63
C VAL A 13 6.12 -4.02 1.26
N LEU A 14 5.47 -2.90 1.56
CA LEU A 14 5.96 -1.56 1.26
C LEU A 14 6.45 -0.94 2.57
N HIS A 15 7.69 -0.48 2.58
CA HIS A 15 8.23 0.34 3.65
C HIS A 15 8.21 1.79 3.18
N ILE A 16 7.43 2.60 3.88
CA ILE A 16 7.17 4.00 3.55
C ILE A 16 7.86 4.88 4.57
N ASP A 17 8.67 5.82 4.11
CA ASP A 17 9.22 6.93 4.92
C ASP A 17 9.28 8.27 4.18
N SER A 18 8.78 8.32 2.94
CA SER A 18 8.69 9.53 2.12
C SER A 18 7.44 9.53 1.23
N ASP A 19 7.07 10.72 0.74
CA ASP A 19 6.03 10.86 -0.30
C ASP A 19 6.33 9.98 -1.52
N ASP A 20 5.29 9.38 -2.07
CA ASP A 20 5.31 8.69 -3.35
C ASP A 20 3.94 8.84 -4.02
N GLY A 21 3.90 9.63 -5.10
CA GLY A 21 2.65 9.96 -5.76
C GLY A 21 2.02 8.80 -6.53
N ALA A 22 2.77 7.73 -6.82
CA ALA A 22 2.25 6.58 -7.55
C ALA A 22 3.19 5.37 -7.45
N ILE A 23 2.93 4.50 -6.48
CA ILE A 23 3.44 3.13 -6.49
C ILE A 23 2.57 2.34 -7.48
N THR A 24 3.11 2.05 -8.65
CA THR A 24 2.38 1.44 -9.74
C THR A 24 2.14 -0.05 -9.52
N LEU A 25 1.06 -0.59 -10.11
CA LEU A 25 0.81 -2.04 -10.07
C LEU A 25 1.96 -2.85 -10.69
N ALA A 26 2.65 -2.29 -11.67
CA ALA A 26 3.81 -2.91 -12.31
C ALA A 26 5.00 -3.04 -11.35
N GLU A 27 5.21 -2.07 -10.46
CA GLU A 27 6.27 -2.10 -9.45
C GLU A 27 6.02 -3.13 -8.36
N LEU A 28 4.76 -3.52 -8.14
CA LEU A 28 4.42 -4.59 -7.21
C LEU A 28 4.76 -5.98 -7.75
N LYS A 29 5.04 -6.12 -9.06
CA LYS A 29 5.27 -7.42 -9.69
C LYS A 29 6.61 -8.05 -9.25
N ALA A 30 6.54 -9.27 -8.72
CA ALA A 30 7.69 -10.12 -8.44
C ALA A 30 8.21 -10.81 -9.73
N THR A 31 9.43 -11.34 -9.67
CA THR A 31 10.00 -12.13 -10.77
C THR A 31 9.11 -13.35 -11.09
N ASN A 32 8.87 -13.59 -12.38
CA ASN A 32 8.02 -14.67 -12.89
C ASN A 32 6.55 -14.63 -12.41
N GLU A 33 6.09 -13.48 -11.89
CA GLU A 33 4.68 -13.28 -11.55
C GLU A 33 3.89 -12.83 -12.79
N ALA A 34 2.58 -13.11 -12.82
CA ALA A 34 1.70 -12.55 -13.85
C ALA A 34 1.58 -11.03 -13.70
N THR A 35 0.97 -10.35 -14.66
CA THR A 35 0.70 -8.90 -14.53
C THR A 35 -0.28 -8.67 -13.39
N VAL A 36 0.10 -7.84 -12.42
CA VAL A 36 -0.76 -7.42 -11.32
C VAL A 36 -1.84 -6.50 -11.89
N VAL A 37 -3.11 -6.83 -11.65
CA VAL A 37 -4.27 -6.04 -12.12
C VAL A 37 -5.02 -5.34 -10.98
N SER A 38 -4.82 -5.80 -9.76
CA SER A 38 -5.31 -5.13 -8.57
C SER A 38 -4.40 -5.38 -7.37
N ALA A 39 -4.44 -4.42 -6.44
CA ALA A 39 -3.65 -4.37 -5.23
C ALA A 39 -4.55 -4.00 -4.04
N ASP A 40 -4.73 -4.96 -3.15
CA ASP A 40 -5.55 -4.85 -1.95
C ASP A 40 -4.66 -4.61 -0.72
N ILE A 41 -4.83 -3.48 -0.04
CA ILE A 41 -4.14 -3.22 1.23
C ILE A 41 -4.87 -4.00 2.33
N VAL A 42 -4.16 -4.93 2.95
CA VAL A 42 -4.75 -5.94 3.84
C VAL A 42 -4.23 -5.86 5.27
N GLU A 43 -3.10 -5.19 5.46
CA GLU A 43 -2.52 -4.93 6.76
C GLU A 43 -1.65 -3.69 6.67
N MET A 44 -1.64 -2.89 7.74
CA MET A 44 -0.78 -1.73 7.84
C MET A 44 -0.37 -1.47 9.27
N PHE A 45 0.91 -1.20 9.48
CA PHE A 45 1.43 -0.55 10.67
C PHE A 45 1.81 0.89 10.30
N TRP A 46 1.55 1.86 11.17
CA TRP A 46 1.98 3.24 10.98
C TRP A 46 2.43 3.89 12.28
N GLN A 47 3.35 4.84 12.14
CA GLN A 47 3.69 5.83 13.14
C GLN A 47 3.83 7.17 12.44
N THR A 48 3.06 8.17 12.86
CA THR A 48 3.10 9.49 12.23
C THR A 48 3.53 10.56 13.23
N ALA A 49 4.43 11.45 12.80
CA ALA A 49 4.61 12.73 13.46
C ALA A 49 3.43 13.67 13.18
N THR A 50 2.96 13.70 11.93
CA THR A 50 1.77 14.46 11.51
C THR A 50 0.71 13.53 10.89
N SER A 51 0.98 12.98 9.72
CA SER A 51 0.04 12.07 9.04
C SER A 51 0.70 11.22 7.96
N ILE A 52 0.01 10.14 7.57
CA ILE A 52 0.23 9.42 6.32
C ILE A 52 -1.12 9.28 5.63
N ALA A 53 -1.28 9.81 4.42
CA ALA A 53 -2.46 9.60 3.60
C ALA A 53 -2.17 8.56 2.52
N ILE A 54 -3.18 7.73 2.26
CA ILE A 54 -3.18 6.76 1.17
C ILE A 54 -4.22 7.24 0.15
N ASP A 55 -3.82 7.36 -1.10
CA ASP A 55 -4.69 7.63 -2.22
C ASP A 55 -4.68 6.49 -3.25
N ARG A 56 -5.72 6.45 -4.08
CA ARG A 56 -5.83 5.51 -5.22
C ARG A 56 -6.08 6.31 -6.48
N GLY A 57 -5.09 6.33 -7.38
CA GLY A 57 -5.16 7.11 -8.61
C GLY A 57 -5.38 8.61 -8.36
N GLY A 58 -4.79 9.17 -7.29
CA GLY A 58 -4.91 10.57 -6.92
C GLY A 58 -6.15 10.93 -6.11
N THR A 59 -6.99 9.95 -5.73
CA THR A 59 -8.13 10.16 -4.83
C THR A 59 -7.81 9.60 -3.45
N GLU A 60 -7.72 10.48 -2.44
CA GLU A 60 -7.46 10.08 -1.05
C GLU A 60 -8.51 9.07 -0.58
N VAL A 61 -8.05 7.95 -0.05
CA VAL A 61 -8.88 6.88 0.51
C VAL A 61 -8.91 6.96 2.03
N HIS A 62 -7.77 7.25 2.66
CA HIS A 62 -7.70 7.37 4.10
C HIS A 62 -6.48 8.17 4.57
N THR A 63 -6.64 8.92 5.66
CA THR A 63 -5.54 9.60 6.35
C THR A 63 -5.36 9.01 7.73
N PHE A 64 -4.13 8.56 8.00
CA PHE A 64 -3.72 7.99 9.27
C PHE A 64 -2.98 9.02 10.10
N THR A 65 -3.25 9.01 11.41
CA THR A 65 -2.55 9.83 12.41
C THR A 65 -2.21 8.97 13.63
N GLY A 66 -1.28 9.47 14.46
CA GLY A 66 -0.79 8.76 15.65
C GLY A 66 0.02 7.51 15.30
N THR A 67 -0.08 6.50 16.16
CA THR A 67 0.57 5.20 15.95
C THR A 67 -0.49 4.12 16.05
N GLY A 68 -0.44 3.15 15.16
CA GLY A 68 -1.44 2.10 15.15
C GLY A 68 -1.10 0.97 14.20
N HIS A 69 -2.01 0.01 14.21
CA HIS A 69 -1.96 -1.17 13.39
C HIS A 69 -3.36 -1.59 13.00
N TRP A 70 -3.53 -1.92 11.72
CA TRP A 70 -4.74 -2.52 11.18
C TRP A 70 -4.39 -3.86 10.57
N ASN A 71 -5.06 -4.91 11.03
CA ASN A 71 -5.09 -6.21 10.38
C ASN A 71 -6.48 -6.42 9.76
N LEU A 72 -6.62 -6.02 8.51
CA LEU A 72 -7.90 -6.05 7.79
C LEU A 72 -8.25 -7.47 7.34
N THR A 73 -7.22 -8.27 7.02
CA THR A 73 -7.37 -9.70 6.70
C THR A 73 -8.12 -10.45 7.79
N ALA A 74 -7.79 -10.22 9.07
CA ALA A 74 -8.45 -10.87 10.20
C ALA A 74 -9.94 -10.51 10.32
N ALA A 75 -10.35 -9.35 9.80
CA ALA A 75 -11.74 -8.91 9.75
C ALA A 75 -12.45 -9.31 8.44
N GLY A 76 -11.77 -10.00 7.51
CA GLY A 76 -12.32 -10.32 6.19
C GLY A 76 -12.56 -9.09 5.32
N THR A 77 -11.83 -8.01 5.56
CA THR A 77 -11.95 -6.74 4.83
C THR A 77 -10.61 -6.31 4.24
N VAL A 78 -10.63 -5.30 3.40
CA VAL A 78 -9.47 -4.69 2.77
C VAL A 78 -9.68 -3.19 2.70
N LEU A 79 -8.60 -2.42 2.70
CA LEU A 79 -8.67 -0.99 2.37
C LEU A 79 -8.67 -0.87 0.84
N SER A 80 -9.79 -1.27 0.23
CA SER A 80 -9.99 -1.19 -1.22
C SER A 80 -10.80 0.06 -1.57
N GLY A 81 -10.11 1.07 -2.11
CA GLY A 81 -10.73 2.04 -3.02
C GLY A 81 -10.82 1.45 -4.43
N THR A 82 -10.52 2.23 -5.46
CA THR A 82 -10.29 1.75 -6.84
C THR A 82 -9.05 0.85 -6.87
N ASN A 83 -9.19 -0.42 -6.49
CA ASN A 83 -8.06 -1.31 -6.23
C ASN A 83 -7.24 -1.71 -7.48
N THR A 84 -7.71 -1.31 -8.66
CA THR A 84 -7.04 -1.40 -9.96
C THR A 84 -6.19 -0.18 -10.31
N ALA A 85 -6.22 0.87 -9.48
CA ALA A 85 -5.37 2.05 -9.61
C ALA A 85 -4.09 1.90 -8.78
N ASP A 86 -3.09 2.72 -9.13
CA ASP A 86 -1.84 2.84 -8.39
C ASP A 86 -2.10 3.30 -6.94
N ILE A 87 -1.13 3.03 -6.06
CA ILE A 87 -1.19 3.41 -4.65
C ILE A 87 -0.35 4.67 -4.48
N GLY A 88 -0.99 5.79 -4.18
CA GLY A 88 -0.27 7.00 -3.79
C GLY A 88 -0.17 7.11 -2.27
N ILE A 89 0.95 7.67 -1.80
CA ILE A 89 1.32 7.82 -0.41
C ILE A 89 1.76 9.26 -0.18
N ASN A 90 1.07 9.96 0.72
CA ASN A 90 1.50 11.28 1.19
C ASN A 90 1.94 11.20 2.65
N VAL A 91 3.21 11.48 2.91
CA VAL A 91 3.85 11.44 4.22
C VAL A 91 4.06 12.87 4.70
N SER A 92 3.46 13.21 5.83
CA SER A 92 3.66 14.50 6.49
C SER A 92 4.44 14.34 7.78
N GLY A 93 5.52 15.14 7.92
CA GLY A 93 6.47 15.05 9.03
C GLY A 93 7.27 13.75 9.00
N ASP A 94 8.06 13.52 10.06
CA ASP A 94 8.86 12.30 10.24
C ASP A 94 7.96 11.11 10.59
N SER A 95 7.30 10.58 9.57
CA SER A 95 6.30 9.51 9.65
C SER A 95 6.76 8.29 8.86
N TYR A 96 6.39 7.09 9.30
CA TYR A 96 6.66 5.86 8.56
C TYR A 96 5.47 4.90 8.60
N ALA A 97 5.36 4.05 7.58
CA ALA A 97 4.39 2.96 7.55
C ALA A 97 4.98 1.69 6.93
N ILE A 98 4.43 0.56 7.35
CA ILE A 98 4.66 -0.75 6.74
C ILE A 98 3.31 -1.21 6.22
N ILE A 99 3.19 -1.36 4.90
CA ILE A 99 1.93 -1.71 4.23
C ILE A 99 2.07 -3.09 3.61
N VAL A 100 1.14 -3.98 3.90
CA VAL A 100 1.04 -5.29 3.26
C VAL A 100 -0.07 -5.25 2.23
N VAL A 101 0.28 -5.66 1.02
CA VAL A 101 -0.60 -5.64 -0.15
C VAL A 101 -0.75 -7.07 -0.67
N HIS A 102 -1.99 -7.52 -0.87
CA HIS A 102 -2.28 -8.71 -1.67
C HIS A 102 -2.53 -8.33 -3.12
N LYS A 103 -2.06 -9.17 -4.03
CA LYS A 103 -2.13 -8.93 -5.48
C LYS A 103 -3.14 -9.84 -6.12
N GLN A 104 -3.80 -9.36 -7.16
CA GLN A 104 -4.56 -10.21 -8.07
C GLN A 104 -4.03 -10.06 -9.50
N TYR A 105 -4.28 -11.07 -10.32
CA TYR A 105 -3.79 -11.17 -11.68
C TYR A 105 -4.92 -11.42 -12.66
N THR A 106 -4.68 -11.13 -13.94
CA THR A 106 -5.60 -11.51 -15.01
C THR A 106 -5.70 -13.04 -15.09
N GLY A 107 -6.89 -13.61 -14.87
CA GLY A 107 -7.18 -15.03 -15.08
C GLY A 107 -7.25 -15.92 -13.83
N GLY A 108 -7.62 -15.37 -12.67
CA GLY A 108 -8.01 -16.14 -11.49
C GLY A 108 -9.39 -16.78 -11.59
#